data_AF-A0A4V2AGA7-F1
#
_entry.id   AF-A0A4V2AGA7-F1
#
_cell.length_a   1.000
_cell.length_b   1.000
_cell.length_c   1.000
_cell.angle_alpha   90.00
_cell.angle_beta   90.00
_cell.angle_gamma   90.00
#
_symmetry.space_group_name_H-M   'P 1'
#
loop_
_entity.id
_entity.type
_entity.pdbx_description
1 polymer ?
#
loop_
_entity_poly.entity_id
_entity_poly.type
_entity_poly.pdbx_seq_one_letter_code
_entity_poly.pdbx_strand_id
1 'polypeptide(L)'
;MLTVLMLAFGGALALKAFEERQFSDTTTLIQQQREADALAGHVRAELMSSRAKLEGLLLSGASLESIRRGVPFDAVAEREPPTGVWAQLAENDSVRVFAKDPEGRWVSGIKRRAKVIMEPLAGRSFYLVAAGNTPENTRFETVNLERTAVACAPVADAGVAACVSRPAPLFGLGDLNRIVIYGLLIAAPLLAVIGLVGVIGRLQREKAEIEKKIPTQAAVEQASWTAFEVPGVIGLWRWTPKSQLLTVGTEAGALVGAARHGDMSLDEFTSMIADDDRRRVRDAFENPSSSQISAAFQG
;
A
#
# COMPACT_ATOMS: atom_id res chain seq x y z
N MET A 1 -18.41 4.23 -2.96
CA MET A 1 -18.50 2.88 -2.36
C MET A 1 -17.31 2.01 -2.75
N LEU A 2 -17.10 1.70 -4.02
CA LEU A 2 -16.10 0.71 -4.44
C LEU A 2 -14.64 1.19 -4.28
N THR A 3 -14.36 2.47 -4.54
CA THR A 3 -13.05 3.10 -4.26
C THR A 3 -12.72 3.12 -2.77
N VAL A 4 -13.73 3.32 -1.91
CA VAL A 4 -13.57 3.31 -0.44
C VAL A 4 -13.23 1.91 0.06
N LEU A 5 -13.88 0.87 -0.47
CA LEU A 5 -13.55 -0.53 -0.17
C LEU A 5 -12.12 -0.88 -0.59
N MET A 6 -11.70 -0.47 -1.79
CA MET A 6 -10.33 -0.69 -2.28
C MET A 6 -9.28 -0.02 -1.39
N LEU A 7 -9.51 1.23 -0.97
CA LEU A 7 -8.63 1.95 -0.05
C LEU A 7 -8.58 1.26 1.33
N ALA A 8 -9.72 0.78 1.83
CA ALA A 8 -9.78 0.06 3.10
C ALA A 8 -9.01 -1.26 3.05
N PHE A 9 -9.16 -2.05 1.97
CA PHE A 9 -8.41 -3.30 1.77
C PHE A 9 -6.92 -3.05 1.59
N GLY A 10 -6.53 -2.07 0.76
CA GLY A 10 -5.13 -1.70 0.57
C GLY A 10 -4.49 -1.20 1.88
N GLY A 11 -5.20 -0.39 2.65
CA GLY A 11 -4.77 0.09 3.96
C GLY A 11 -4.59 -1.05 4.98
N ALA A 12 -5.52 -2.01 5.03
CA ALA A 12 -5.41 -3.16 5.92
C ALA A 12 -4.20 -4.05 5.58
N LEU A 13 -3.92 -4.26 4.29
CA LEU A 13 -2.73 -5.01 3.85
C LEU A 13 -1.43 -4.27 4.14
N ALA A 14 -1.40 -2.94 3.94
CA ALA A 14 -0.24 -2.13 4.29
C ALA A 14 0.05 -2.15 5.79
N LEU A 15 -1.00 -2.06 6.62
CA LEU A 15 -0.88 -2.17 8.08
C LEU A 15 -0.35 -3.56 8.47
N LYS A 16 -0.87 -4.63 7.85
CA LYS A 16 -0.39 -5.99 8.13
C LYS A 16 1.07 -6.19 7.74
N ALA A 17 1.46 -5.71 6.57
CA ALA A 17 2.85 -5.77 6.12
C ALA A 17 3.78 -5.02 7.09
N PHE A 18 3.33 -3.89 7.63
CA PHE A 18 4.06 -3.11 8.62
C PHE A 18 4.21 -3.85 9.95
N GLU A 19 3.14 -4.45 10.48
CA GLU A 19 3.19 -5.27 11.70
C GLU A 19 4.15 -6.46 11.56
N GLU A 20 4.08 -7.19 10.44
CA GLU A 20 4.95 -8.32 10.19
C GLU A 20 6.43 -7.93 10.09
N ARG A 21 6.69 -6.72 9.59
CA ARG A 21 8.04 -6.16 9.54
C ARG A 21 8.53 -5.77 10.92
N GLN A 22 7.70 -5.12 11.74
CA GLN A 22 8.05 -4.83 13.13
C GLN A 22 8.35 -6.09 13.94
N PHE A 23 7.57 -7.15 13.74
CA PHE A 23 7.80 -8.44 14.38
C PHE A 23 9.13 -9.07 13.92
N SER A 24 9.43 -9.02 12.63
CA SER A 24 10.71 -9.49 12.07
C SER A 24 11.92 -8.71 12.61
N ASP A 25 11.79 -7.39 12.74
CA ASP A 25 12.83 -6.54 13.30
C ASP A 25 13.06 -6.88 14.79
N THR A 26 11.98 -7.04 15.55
CA THR A 26 12.04 -7.39 16.98
C THR A 26 12.70 -8.75 17.21
N THR A 27 12.31 -9.77 16.43
CA THR A 27 12.93 -11.09 16.51
C THR A 27 14.42 -11.06 16.15
N THR A 28 14.81 -10.26 15.16
CA THR A 28 16.22 -10.03 14.82
C THR A 28 16.99 -9.42 15.97
N LEU A 29 16.46 -8.38 16.62
CA LEU A 29 17.09 -7.75 17.78
C LEU A 29 17.20 -8.71 18.98
N ILE A 30 16.16 -9.49 19.26
CA ILE A 30 16.21 -10.52 20.32
C ILE A 30 17.30 -11.55 20.02
N GLN A 31 17.41 -12.00 18.77
CA GLN A 31 18.48 -12.92 18.37
C GLN A 31 19.86 -12.27 18.54
N GLN A 32 20.03 -11.01 18.14
CA GLN A 32 21.29 -10.30 18.31
C GLN A 32 21.68 -10.14 19.78
N GLN A 33 20.73 -9.86 20.67
CA GLN A 33 21.00 -9.82 22.11
C GLN A 33 21.53 -11.16 22.63
N ARG A 34 20.89 -12.27 22.25
CA ARG A 34 21.35 -13.62 22.65
C ARG A 34 22.75 -13.94 22.13
N GLU A 35 23.05 -13.52 20.91
CA GLU A 35 24.39 -13.66 20.32
C GLU A 35 25.43 -12.84 21.11
N ALA A 36 25.09 -11.62 21.52
CA ALA A 36 25.96 -10.79 22.36
C ALA A 36 26.17 -11.41 23.76
N ASP A 37 25.11 -11.94 24.39
CA ASP A 37 25.21 -12.61 25.70
C ASP A 37 26.11 -13.86 25.62
N ALA A 38 25.96 -14.66 24.56
CA ALA A 38 26.81 -15.82 24.32
C ALA A 38 28.28 -15.42 24.10
N LEU A 39 28.51 -14.34 23.33
CA LEU A 39 29.84 -13.80 23.11
C LEU A 39 30.47 -13.30 24.41
N ALA A 40 29.72 -12.56 25.23
CA ALA A 40 30.16 -12.10 26.54
C ALA A 40 30.49 -13.27 27.48
N GLY A 41 29.69 -14.34 27.45
CA GLY A 41 29.96 -15.58 28.18
C GLY A 41 31.27 -16.24 27.74
N HIS A 42 31.53 -16.32 26.43
CA HIS A 42 32.79 -16.84 25.90
C HIS A 42 33.99 -15.98 26.31
N VAL A 43 33.90 -14.66 26.11
CA VAL A 43 34.94 -13.71 26.51
C VAL A 43 35.21 -13.81 28.02
N ARG A 44 34.16 -13.91 28.85
CA ARG A 44 34.30 -14.14 30.30
C ARG A 44 35.10 -15.39 30.59
N ALA A 45 34.78 -16.51 29.95
CA ALA A 45 35.45 -17.79 30.16
C ALA A 45 36.95 -17.71 29.80
N GLU A 46 37.28 -17.11 28.65
CA GLU A 46 38.68 -16.92 28.21
C GLU A 46 39.49 -16.02 29.17
N LEU A 47 38.88 -14.92 29.62
CA LEU A 47 39.52 -13.99 30.54
C LEU A 47 39.67 -14.62 31.94
N MET A 48 38.67 -15.34 32.43
CA MET A 48 38.72 -16.09 33.69
C MET A 48 39.76 -17.21 33.66
N SER A 49 39.86 -17.95 32.56
CA SER A 49 40.92 -18.95 32.38
C SER A 49 42.31 -18.31 32.44
N SER A 50 42.48 -17.16 31.77
CA SER A 50 43.74 -16.42 31.78
C SER A 50 44.06 -15.87 33.18
N ARG A 51 43.04 -15.37 33.90
CA ARG A 51 43.17 -14.91 35.28
C ARG A 51 43.55 -16.04 36.24
N ALA A 52 42.87 -17.18 36.17
CA ALA A 52 43.15 -18.33 37.04
C ALA A 52 44.57 -18.87 36.84
N LYS A 53 45.06 -18.92 35.59
CA LYS A 53 46.46 -19.29 35.32
C LYS A 53 47.44 -18.25 35.85
N LEU A 54 47.11 -16.96 35.74
CA LEU A 54 47.91 -15.87 36.30
C LEU A 54 47.99 -15.99 37.83
N GLU A 55 46.86 -16.17 38.51
CA GLU A 55 46.78 -16.39 39.95
C GLU A 55 47.58 -17.63 40.38
N GLY A 56 47.47 -18.74 39.67
CA GLY A 56 48.25 -19.96 39.93
C GLY A 56 49.77 -19.74 39.82
N LEU A 57 50.23 -18.98 38.82
CA LEU A 57 51.65 -18.65 38.67
C LEU A 57 52.13 -17.67 39.74
N LEU A 58 51.30 -16.69 40.12
CA LEU A 58 51.61 -15.78 41.23
C LEU A 58 51.73 -16.52 42.56
N LEU A 59 50.86 -17.49 42.83
CA LEU A 59 50.93 -18.36 44.00
C LEU A 59 52.23 -19.18 44.06
N SER A 60 52.78 -19.56 42.91
CA SER A 60 54.06 -20.27 42.81
C SER A 60 55.29 -19.37 42.93
N GLY A 61 55.13 -18.06 43.09
CA GLY A 61 56.24 -17.09 43.11
C GLY A 61 56.91 -16.89 41.74
N ALA A 62 56.18 -17.15 40.64
CA ALA A 62 56.74 -17.04 39.31
C ALA A 62 57.11 -15.58 38.98
N SER A 63 58.26 -15.39 38.31
CA SER A 63 58.67 -14.07 37.81
C SER A 63 57.70 -13.53 36.74
N LEU A 64 57.67 -12.22 36.52
CA LEU A 64 56.84 -11.60 35.47
C LEU A 64 57.10 -12.17 34.07
N GLU A 65 58.35 -12.54 33.76
CA GLU A 65 58.71 -13.17 32.49
C GLU A 65 58.20 -14.61 32.40
N SER A 66 58.25 -15.36 33.52
CA SER A 66 57.64 -16.70 33.60
C SER A 66 56.12 -16.63 33.44
N ILE A 67 55.47 -15.62 34.03
CA ILE A 67 54.03 -15.36 33.88
C ILE A 67 53.68 -15.05 32.43
N ARG A 68 54.44 -14.19 31.76
CA ARG A 68 54.22 -13.82 30.35
C ARG A 68 54.29 -15.02 29.40
N ARG A 69 55.12 -16.02 29.72
CA ARG A 69 55.22 -17.26 28.93
C ARG A 69 54.16 -18.30 29.31
N GLY A 70 53.85 -18.43 30.60
CA GLY A 70 52.92 -19.44 31.12
C GLY A 70 51.44 -19.11 30.87
N VAL A 71 51.10 -17.82 30.92
CA VAL A 71 49.84 -17.30 30.38
C VAL A 71 50.22 -16.48 29.16
N PRO A 72 49.78 -16.81 27.94
CA PRO A 72 50.28 -16.24 26.68
C PRO A 72 49.87 -14.76 26.46
N PHE A 73 50.21 -13.92 27.44
CA PHE A 73 50.06 -12.48 27.47
C PHE A 73 51.11 -11.84 26.58
N ASP A 74 50.72 -10.76 25.92
CA ASP A 74 51.62 -9.98 25.08
C ASP A 74 52.55 -9.11 25.96
N ALA A 75 52.06 -8.66 27.13
CA ALA A 75 52.85 -7.94 28.14
C ALA A 75 52.31 -8.21 29.56
N VAL A 76 53.19 -8.13 30.57
CA VAL A 76 52.85 -8.30 31.99
C VAL A 76 53.51 -7.18 32.78
N ALA A 77 52.79 -6.56 33.71
CA ALA A 77 53.31 -5.50 34.56
C ALA A 77 52.56 -5.45 35.90
N GLU A 78 53.24 -5.01 36.95
CA GLU A 78 52.61 -4.67 38.23
C GLU A 78 51.75 -3.41 38.04
N ARG A 79 50.44 -3.52 38.27
CA ARG A 79 49.48 -2.43 38.10
C ARG A 79 48.18 -2.77 38.80
N GLU A 80 47.69 -1.84 39.59
CA GLU A 80 46.40 -1.94 40.27
C GLU A 80 45.22 -1.77 39.29
N PRO A 81 44.16 -2.59 39.40
CA PRO A 81 42.93 -2.40 38.64
C PRO A 81 42.16 -1.15 39.08
N PRO A 82 41.32 -0.56 38.20
CA PRO A 82 40.27 0.34 38.63
C PRO A 82 39.31 -0.34 39.62
N THR A 83 38.63 0.46 40.43
CA THR A 83 37.74 -0.04 41.49
C THR A 83 36.66 -0.96 40.95
N GLY A 84 36.57 -2.17 41.51
CA GLY A 84 35.49 -3.12 41.22
C GLY A 84 35.61 -3.89 39.90
N VAL A 85 36.72 -3.79 39.17
CA VAL A 85 36.92 -4.52 37.91
C VAL A 85 38.16 -5.41 37.95
N TRP A 86 38.06 -6.62 37.41
CA TRP A 86 39.20 -7.55 37.31
C TRP A 86 39.74 -7.71 35.89
N ALA A 87 39.08 -7.10 34.91
CA ALA A 87 39.57 -6.95 33.55
C ALA A 87 39.09 -5.63 32.96
N GLN A 88 39.84 -5.06 32.02
CA GLN A 88 39.49 -3.81 31.35
C GLN A 88 39.97 -3.80 29.89
N LEU A 89 39.37 -2.95 29.07
CA LEU A 89 39.88 -2.68 27.73
C LEU A 89 41.19 -1.88 27.87
N ALA A 90 42.21 -2.32 27.14
CA ALA A 90 43.49 -1.64 27.02
C ALA A 90 43.64 -1.08 25.60
N GLU A 91 44.69 -0.27 25.40
CA GLU A 91 45.00 0.32 24.10
C GLU A 91 45.16 -0.76 23.01
N ASN A 92 44.92 -0.37 21.76
CA ASN A 92 45.09 -1.23 20.58
C ASN A 92 44.26 -2.51 20.62
N ASP A 93 42.99 -2.42 21.04
CA ASP A 93 42.04 -3.53 20.94
C ASP A 93 42.53 -4.78 21.68
N SER A 94 43.03 -4.55 22.89
CA SER A 94 43.53 -5.59 23.80
C SER A 94 42.77 -5.55 25.11
N VAL A 95 42.76 -6.67 25.83
CA VAL A 95 42.13 -6.78 27.14
C VAL A 95 43.22 -6.98 28.18
N ARG A 96 43.19 -6.16 29.23
CA ARG A 96 44.04 -6.31 30.40
C ARG A 96 43.28 -7.07 31.48
N VAL A 97 43.92 -8.10 32.03
CA VAL A 97 43.41 -8.93 33.12
C VAL A 97 44.27 -8.67 34.36
N PHE A 98 43.63 -8.58 35.52
CA PHE A 98 44.30 -8.31 36.79
C PHE A 98 44.15 -9.49 37.75
N ALA A 99 45.19 -9.73 38.53
CA ALA A 99 45.22 -10.69 39.62
C ALA A 99 46.07 -10.15 40.77
N LYS A 100 45.78 -10.61 41.98
CA LYS A 100 46.52 -10.22 43.18
C LYS A 100 47.43 -11.37 43.61
N ASP A 101 48.67 -11.07 43.93
CA ASP A 101 49.59 -12.05 44.50
C ASP A 101 49.30 -12.27 46.00
N PRO A 102 49.93 -13.28 46.65
CA PRO A 102 49.74 -13.55 48.08
C PRO A 102 50.23 -12.43 49.01
N GLU A 103 51.19 -11.63 48.55
CA GLU A 103 51.75 -10.48 49.28
C GLU A 103 50.86 -9.24 49.17
N GLY A 104 49.83 -9.31 48.33
CA GLY A 104 48.84 -8.28 48.12
C GLY A 104 49.15 -7.29 47.00
N ARG A 105 50.17 -7.54 46.18
CA ARG A 105 50.50 -6.74 44.99
C ARG A 105 49.65 -7.15 43.79
N TRP A 106 49.32 -6.17 42.97
CA TRP A 106 48.51 -6.38 41.77
C TRP A 106 49.38 -6.57 40.53
N VAL A 107 49.18 -7.69 39.85
CA VAL A 107 49.82 -7.97 38.56
C VAL A 107 48.77 -7.97 37.46
N SER A 108 49.13 -7.37 36.33
CA SER A 108 48.27 -7.26 35.16
C SER A 108 48.92 -7.90 33.93
N GLY A 109 48.13 -8.60 33.14
CA GLY A 109 48.53 -9.19 31.86
C GLY A 109 47.67 -8.66 30.71
N ILE A 110 48.27 -8.37 29.55
CA ILE A 110 47.58 -7.90 28.35
C ILE A 110 47.43 -9.05 27.35
N LYS A 111 46.22 -9.22 26.81
CA LYS A 111 45.91 -10.22 25.78
C LYS A 111 45.20 -9.53 24.61
N ARG A 112 45.74 -9.66 23.39
CA ARG A 112 45.08 -9.14 22.17
C ARG A 112 43.67 -9.71 21.95
N ARG A 113 42.77 -8.92 21.37
CA ARG A 113 41.38 -9.32 21.04
C ARG A 113 41.31 -10.66 20.32
N ALA A 114 42.17 -10.89 19.33
CA ALA A 114 42.19 -12.12 18.53
C ALA A 114 42.42 -13.41 19.35
N LYS A 115 42.95 -13.30 20.58
CA LYS A 115 43.13 -14.43 21.51
C LYS A 115 41.98 -14.57 22.53
N VAL A 116 40.98 -13.69 22.48
CA VAL A 116 39.88 -13.58 23.47
C VAL A 116 38.52 -13.71 22.81
N ILE A 117 38.37 -13.19 21.58
CA ILE A 117 37.16 -13.32 20.79
C ILE A 117 37.37 -14.37 19.71
N MET A 118 36.36 -15.21 19.50
CA MET A 118 36.22 -16.07 18.33
C MET A 118 36.14 -15.28 17.02
N GLU A 119 36.54 -15.92 15.92
CA GLU A 119 36.37 -15.34 14.59
C GLU A 119 34.89 -15.20 14.23
N PRO A 120 34.47 -14.04 13.70
CA PRO A 120 33.09 -13.83 13.31
C PRO A 120 32.75 -14.67 12.08
N LEU A 121 31.58 -15.32 12.11
CA LEU A 121 31.03 -16.10 11.00
C LEU A 121 29.86 -15.35 10.34
N ALA A 122 29.57 -15.69 9.09
CA ALA A 122 28.34 -15.30 8.37
C ALA A 122 28.11 -13.78 8.26
N GLY A 123 29.18 -13.00 8.00
CA GLY A 123 29.08 -11.55 7.78
C GLY A 123 28.77 -10.73 9.03
N ARG A 124 29.02 -11.30 10.22
CA ARG A 124 28.96 -10.58 11.50
C ARG A 124 30.26 -9.86 11.78
N SER A 125 30.25 -8.90 12.69
CA SER A 125 31.46 -8.34 13.27
C SER A 125 31.37 -8.37 14.80
N PHE A 126 32.48 -8.73 15.44
CA PHE A 126 32.59 -8.82 16.90
C PHE A 126 33.66 -7.86 17.39
N TYR A 127 33.34 -7.08 18.42
CA TYR A 127 34.26 -6.12 19.00
C TYR A 127 34.01 -5.95 20.50
N LEU A 128 35.01 -5.46 21.22
CA LEU A 128 34.89 -5.14 22.63
C LEU A 128 34.80 -3.63 22.81
N VAL A 129 34.01 -3.22 23.79
CA VAL A 129 33.95 -1.83 24.24
C VAL A 129 34.16 -1.78 25.75
N ALA A 130 34.55 -0.61 26.26
CA ALA A 130 34.54 -0.38 27.70
C ALA A 130 33.10 -0.49 28.22
N ALA A 131 32.91 -1.08 29.41
CA ALA A 131 31.58 -1.26 29.98
C ALA A 131 30.78 0.06 30.14
N GLY A 132 31.46 1.19 30.34
CA GLY A 132 30.81 2.51 30.40
C GLY A 132 30.37 3.09 29.05
N ASN A 133 30.81 2.51 27.93
CA ASN A 133 30.49 2.95 26.57
C ASN A 133 29.51 2.00 25.88
N THR A 134 28.85 1.10 26.62
CA THR A 134 27.89 0.18 26.03
C THR A 134 26.60 0.89 25.66
N PRO A 135 26.04 0.64 24.47
CA PRO A 135 24.67 1.05 24.18
C PRO A 135 23.71 0.38 25.17
N GLU A 136 22.81 1.17 25.77
CA GLU A 136 21.87 0.69 26.80
C GLU A 136 20.90 -0.38 26.28
N ASN A 137 20.61 -0.36 24.98
CA ASN A 137 19.65 -1.26 24.35
C ASN A 137 20.16 -1.75 23.00
N THR A 138 19.80 -3.00 22.68
CA THR A 138 19.97 -3.55 21.33
C THR A 138 19.13 -2.75 20.35
N ARG A 139 19.76 -2.26 19.28
CA ARG A 139 19.16 -1.30 18.36
C ARG A 139 19.63 -1.50 16.93
N PHE A 140 18.94 -0.85 16.02
CA PHE A 140 19.43 -0.66 14.66
C PHE A 140 20.14 0.69 14.56
N GLU A 141 21.31 0.69 13.97
CA GLU A 141 22.05 1.88 13.58
C GLU A 141 22.02 2.00 12.06
N THR A 142 22.01 3.22 11.56
CA THR A 142 22.06 3.49 10.11
C THR A 142 23.29 4.33 9.82
N VAL A 143 24.22 3.76 9.05
CA VAL A 143 25.44 4.43 8.63
C VAL A 143 25.51 4.31 7.10
N ASN A 144 25.57 5.46 6.40
CA ASN A 144 25.68 5.51 4.94
C ASN A 144 24.63 4.68 4.17
N LEU A 145 23.35 4.80 4.54
CA LEU A 145 22.20 4.03 3.97
C LEU A 145 22.20 2.53 4.27
N GLU A 146 23.21 2.01 4.98
CA GLU A 146 23.22 0.63 5.47
C GLU A 146 22.71 0.60 6.91
N ARG A 147 21.70 -0.24 7.14
CA ARG A 147 21.15 -0.51 8.47
C ARG A 147 21.90 -1.71 9.06
N THR A 148 22.41 -1.56 10.27
CA THR A 148 23.11 -2.60 11.03
C THR A 148 22.42 -2.83 12.35
N ALA A 149 22.16 -4.08 12.70
CA ALA A 149 21.71 -4.45 14.04
C ALA A 149 22.93 -4.54 14.96
N VAL A 150 22.89 -3.87 16.10
CA VAL A 150 23.97 -3.85 17.09
C VAL A 150 23.41 -4.24 18.45
N ALA A 151 24.08 -5.20 19.09
CA ALA A 151 23.79 -5.65 20.44
C ALA A 151 25.08 -5.74 21.25
N CYS A 152 25.03 -5.34 22.52
CA CYS A 152 26.17 -5.43 23.43
C CYS A 152 25.73 -6.07 24.74
N ALA A 153 26.58 -6.94 25.28
CA ALA A 153 26.36 -7.57 26.57
C ALA A 153 27.58 -7.33 27.48
N PRO A 154 27.38 -6.87 28.73
CA PRO A 154 28.47 -6.65 29.66
C PRO A 154 29.10 -7.98 30.09
N VAL A 155 30.42 -8.00 30.22
CA VAL A 155 31.12 -9.12 30.83
C VAL A 155 31.11 -8.89 32.34
N ALA A 156 30.38 -9.72 33.09
CA ALA A 156 30.13 -9.48 34.52
C ALA A 156 31.41 -9.18 35.31
N ASP A 157 31.36 -8.14 36.15
CA ASP A 157 32.46 -7.65 37.00
C ASP A 157 33.76 -7.28 36.24
N ALA A 158 33.71 -7.26 34.91
CA ALA A 158 34.79 -6.77 34.07
C ALA A 158 34.40 -5.41 33.50
N GLY A 159 35.37 -4.50 33.39
CA GLY A 159 35.22 -3.20 32.74
C GLY A 159 35.10 -3.27 31.22
N VAL A 160 34.63 -4.40 30.66
CA VAL A 160 34.48 -4.65 29.22
C VAL A 160 33.11 -5.22 28.90
N ALA A 161 32.66 -4.98 27.69
CA ALA A 161 31.46 -5.57 27.12
C ALA A 161 31.75 -6.11 25.73
N ALA A 162 31.06 -7.19 25.37
CA ALA A 162 31.17 -7.80 24.06
C ALA A 162 30.01 -7.36 23.18
N CYS A 163 30.33 -6.87 22.00
CA CYS A 163 29.36 -6.37 21.04
C CYS A 163 29.38 -7.19 19.76
N VAL A 164 28.18 -7.39 19.21
CA VAL A 164 27.93 -8.02 17.93
C VAL A 164 27.24 -7.02 17.03
N SER A 165 27.73 -6.88 15.80
CA SER A 165 27.00 -6.19 14.74
C SER A 165 26.78 -7.07 13.53
N ARG A 166 25.63 -6.88 12.88
CA ARG A 166 25.24 -7.60 11.68
C ARG A 166 24.57 -6.64 10.68
N PRO A 167 24.90 -6.71 9.38
CA PRO A 167 24.14 -5.98 8.36
C PRO A 167 22.69 -6.48 8.32
N ALA A 168 21.76 -5.54 8.40
CA ALA A 168 20.31 -5.76 8.39
C ALA A 168 19.69 -4.79 7.38
N PRO A 169 19.84 -5.04 6.06
CA PRO A 169 19.44 -4.09 5.02
C PRO A 169 17.96 -3.72 5.12
N LEU A 170 17.62 -2.49 4.70
CA LEU A 170 16.26 -1.96 4.75
C LEU A 170 15.27 -2.71 3.83
N PHE A 171 15.76 -3.42 2.81
CA PHE A 171 14.93 -4.22 1.93
C PHE A 171 15.62 -5.56 1.70
N GLY A 172 15.07 -6.62 2.27
CA GLY A 172 15.52 -7.98 2.04
C GLY A 172 14.75 -8.66 0.91
N LEU A 173 15.25 -9.81 0.43
CA LEU A 173 14.51 -10.68 -0.50
C LEU A 173 13.17 -11.15 0.10
N GLY A 174 13.11 -11.31 1.43
CA GLY A 174 11.86 -11.63 2.13
C GLY A 174 10.81 -10.53 2.03
N ASP A 175 11.23 -9.26 2.08
CA ASP A 175 10.33 -8.11 1.91
C ASP A 175 9.82 -8.02 0.47
N LEU A 176 10.68 -8.30 -0.51
CA LEU A 176 10.29 -8.34 -1.92
C LEU A 176 9.20 -9.41 -2.15
N ASN A 177 9.39 -10.61 -1.60
CA ASN A 177 8.39 -11.68 -1.69
C ASN A 177 7.06 -11.26 -1.06
N ARG A 178 7.08 -10.63 0.12
CA ARG A 178 5.85 -10.13 0.78
C ARG A 178 5.15 -9.07 -0.08
N ILE A 179 5.89 -8.11 -0.63
CA ILE A 179 5.35 -7.09 -1.53
C ILE A 179 4.69 -7.74 -2.74
N VAL A 180 5.33 -8.74 -3.35
CA VAL A 180 4.77 -9.48 -4.50
C VAL A 180 3.50 -10.22 -4.12
N ILE A 181 3.50 -10.94 -2.98
CA ILE A 181 2.33 -11.70 -2.51
C ILE A 181 1.14 -10.76 -2.25
N TYR A 182 1.36 -9.67 -1.49
CA TYR A 182 0.30 -8.71 -1.22
C TYR A 182 -0.15 -7.98 -2.48
N GLY A 183 0.76 -7.68 -3.41
CA GLY A 183 0.44 -7.13 -4.71
C GLY A 183 -0.49 -8.04 -5.52
N LEU A 184 -0.20 -9.35 -5.55
CA LEU A 184 -1.04 -10.34 -6.21
C LEU A 184 -2.42 -10.48 -5.56
N LEU A 185 -2.48 -10.42 -4.22
CA LEU A 185 -3.74 -10.44 -3.47
C LEU A 185 -4.65 -9.25 -3.78
N ILE A 186 -4.08 -8.08 -4.09
CA ILE A 186 -4.84 -6.88 -4.50
C ILE A 186 -5.20 -6.92 -5.99
N ALA A 187 -4.36 -7.51 -6.83
CA ALA A 187 -4.58 -7.55 -8.28
C ALA A 187 -5.86 -8.32 -8.66
N ALA A 188 -6.14 -9.45 -8.01
CA ALA A 188 -7.33 -10.27 -8.29
C ALA A 188 -8.66 -9.50 -8.11
N PRO A 189 -8.94 -8.86 -6.96
CA PRO A 189 -10.17 -8.09 -6.80
C PRO A 189 -10.22 -6.85 -7.70
N LEU A 190 -9.08 -6.21 -8.02
CA LEU A 190 -9.03 -5.11 -8.98
C LEU A 190 -9.48 -5.55 -10.37
N LEU A 191 -8.96 -6.68 -10.86
CA LEU A 191 -9.33 -7.22 -12.16
C LEU A 191 -10.82 -7.60 -12.21
N ALA A 192 -11.36 -8.19 -11.14
CA ALA A 192 -12.78 -8.53 -11.06
C ALA A 192 -13.69 -7.28 -11.15
N VAL A 193 -13.33 -6.21 -10.44
CA VAL A 193 -14.04 -4.93 -10.46
C VAL A 193 -13.98 -4.28 -11.84
N ILE A 194 -12.79 -4.21 -12.43
CA ILE A 194 -12.59 -3.61 -13.76
C ILE A 194 -13.42 -4.38 -14.80
N GLY A 195 -13.41 -5.71 -14.74
CA GLY A 195 -14.25 -6.56 -15.58
C GLY A 195 -15.75 -6.27 -15.40
N LEU A 196 -16.23 -6.19 -14.16
CA LEU A 196 -17.63 -5.92 -13.86
C LEU A 196 -18.10 -4.55 -14.38
N VAL A 197 -17.29 -3.50 -14.18
CA VAL A 197 -17.60 -2.15 -14.67
C VAL A 197 -17.67 -2.13 -16.20
N GLY A 198 -16.77 -2.85 -16.88
CA GLY A 198 -16.80 -3.02 -18.33
C GLY A 198 -18.09 -3.68 -18.82
N VAL A 199 -18.53 -4.75 -18.15
CA VAL A 199 -19.78 -5.47 -18.48
C VAL A 199 -21.01 -4.59 -18.26
N ILE A 200 -21.08 -3.88 -17.13
CA ILE A 200 -22.20 -2.96 -16.85
C ILE A 200 -22.26 -1.85 -17.91
N GLY A 201 -21.12 -1.24 -18.25
CA GLY A 201 -21.06 -0.21 -19.29
C GLY A 201 -21.52 -0.71 -20.66
N ARG A 202 -21.17 -1.94 -21.01
CA ARG A 202 -21.64 -2.60 -22.24
C ARG A 202 -23.14 -2.81 -22.23
N LEU A 203 -23.70 -3.38 -21.15
CA LEU A 203 -25.14 -3.65 -21.02
C LEU A 203 -25.96 -2.35 -21.06
N GLN A 204 -25.46 -1.26 -20.46
CA GLN A 204 -26.12 0.05 -20.52
C GLN A 204 -26.17 0.61 -21.95
N ARG A 205 -25.10 0.43 -22.73
CA ARG A 205 -25.07 0.84 -24.15
C ARG A 205 -26.02 0.01 -25.00
N GLU A 206 -26.02 -1.31 -24.83
CA GLU A 206 -26.93 -2.21 -25.54
C GLU A 206 -28.40 -1.87 -25.23
N LYS A 207 -28.74 -1.58 -23.97
CA LYS A 207 -30.08 -1.10 -23.59
C LYS A 207 -30.45 0.22 -24.26
N ALA A 208 -29.55 1.21 -24.25
CA ALA A 208 -29.80 2.51 -24.86
C ALA A 208 -30.00 2.42 -26.39
N GLU A 209 -29.34 1.47 -27.06
CA GLU A 209 -29.54 1.22 -28.49
C GLU A 209 -30.87 0.52 -28.78
N ILE A 210 -31.31 -0.39 -27.90
CA ILE A 210 -32.61 -1.06 -28.03
C ILE A 210 -33.76 -0.07 -27.81
N GLU A 211 -33.69 0.79 -26.80
CA GLU A 211 -34.72 1.80 -26.53
C GLU A 211 -34.92 2.77 -27.69
N LYS A 212 -33.86 3.13 -28.41
CA LYS A 212 -33.96 3.98 -29.61
C LYS A 212 -34.65 3.31 -30.80
N LYS A 213 -34.70 1.98 -30.84
CA LYS A 213 -35.29 1.20 -31.95
C LYS A 213 -36.76 0.84 -31.72
N ILE A 214 -37.30 1.05 -30.52
CA ILE A 214 -38.69 0.74 -30.22
C ILE A 214 -39.55 1.94 -30.69
N PRO A 215 -40.45 1.76 -31.68
CA PRO A 215 -41.31 2.85 -32.14
C PRO A 215 -42.23 3.32 -31.01
N THR A 216 -42.25 4.62 -30.78
CA THR A 216 -43.10 5.26 -29.77
C THR A 216 -44.59 5.00 -30.07
N GLN A 217 -45.45 4.87 -29.05
CA GLN A 217 -46.89 4.63 -29.24
C GLN A 217 -47.55 5.63 -30.22
N ALA A 218 -47.13 6.89 -30.20
CA ALA A 218 -47.61 7.92 -31.14
C ALA A 218 -47.28 7.59 -32.61
N ALA A 219 -46.11 7.01 -32.88
CA ALA A 219 -45.70 6.62 -34.24
C ALA A 219 -46.49 5.40 -34.74
N VAL A 220 -46.83 4.46 -33.85
CA VAL A 220 -47.67 3.31 -34.17
C VAL A 220 -49.11 3.73 -34.44
N GLU A 221 -49.66 4.63 -33.61
CA GLU A 221 -51.00 5.18 -33.83
C GLU A 221 -51.08 5.97 -35.13
N GLN A 222 -50.09 6.83 -35.42
CA GLN A 222 -50.06 7.60 -36.66
C GLN A 222 -50.08 6.70 -37.90
N ALA A 223 -49.24 5.67 -37.93
CA ALA A 223 -49.18 4.72 -39.04
C ALA A 223 -50.50 3.96 -39.26
N SER A 224 -51.32 3.77 -38.21
CA SER A 224 -52.56 3.00 -38.31
C SER A 224 -53.69 3.73 -39.04
N TRP A 225 -53.81 5.05 -38.91
CA TRP A 225 -54.89 5.80 -39.55
C TRP A 225 -54.46 6.49 -40.85
N THR A 226 -53.17 6.82 -41.03
CA THR A 226 -52.65 7.29 -42.33
C THR A 226 -52.54 6.17 -43.37
N ALA A 227 -52.72 4.91 -42.98
CA ALA A 227 -52.74 3.77 -43.91
C ALA A 227 -53.86 3.84 -44.97
N PHE A 228 -54.88 4.68 -44.76
CA PHE A 228 -56.00 4.87 -45.68
C PHE A 228 -55.82 6.09 -46.60
N GLU A 229 -54.68 6.78 -46.54
CA GLU A 229 -54.37 7.87 -47.48
C GLU A 229 -54.15 7.32 -48.90
N VAL A 230 -54.67 8.03 -49.90
CA VAL A 230 -54.46 7.71 -51.31
C VAL A 230 -53.65 8.85 -51.92
N PRO A 231 -52.42 8.60 -52.40
CA PRO A 231 -51.54 9.66 -52.88
C PRO A 231 -52.20 10.55 -53.93
N GLY A 232 -52.17 11.86 -53.69
CA GLY A 232 -52.75 12.87 -54.59
C GLY A 232 -54.28 12.88 -54.70
N VAL A 233 -55.00 12.08 -53.90
CA VAL A 233 -56.47 11.99 -53.98
C VAL A 233 -57.13 12.14 -52.61
N ILE A 234 -56.65 11.43 -51.59
CA ILE A 234 -57.24 11.42 -50.25
C ILE A 234 -56.15 11.62 -49.22
N GLY A 235 -56.20 12.75 -48.54
CA GLY A 235 -55.41 13.03 -47.35
C GLY A 235 -56.27 12.93 -46.10
N LEU A 236 -55.69 12.42 -45.01
CA LEU A 236 -56.37 12.31 -43.74
C LEU A 236 -55.76 13.24 -42.71
N TRP A 237 -56.58 13.73 -41.81
CA TRP A 237 -56.15 14.52 -40.67
C TRP A 237 -57.06 14.20 -39.48
N ARG A 238 -56.51 14.28 -38.28
CA ARG A 238 -57.20 13.92 -37.04
C ARG A 238 -57.13 15.06 -36.03
N TRP A 239 -58.29 15.49 -35.55
CA TRP A 239 -58.38 16.41 -34.42
C TRP A 239 -58.44 15.62 -33.11
N THR A 240 -57.59 15.98 -32.15
CA THR A 240 -57.62 15.41 -30.80
C THR A 240 -58.06 16.49 -29.80
N PRO A 241 -59.34 16.51 -29.37
CA PRO A 241 -59.87 17.58 -28.52
C PRO A 241 -59.15 17.74 -27.18
N LYS A 242 -58.58 16.65 -26.64
CA LYS A 242 -57.88 16.65 -25.35
C LYS A 242 -56.54 17.39 -25.38
N SER A 243 -55.79 17.25 -26.48
CA SER A 243 -54.49 17.90 -26.64
C SER A 243 -54.57 19.20 -27.44
N GLN A 244 -55.74 19.52 -28.01
CA GLN A 244 -55.94 20.65 -28.94
C GLN A 244 -54.93 20.63 -30.10
N LEU A 245 -54.49 19.43 -30.49
CA LEU A 245 -53.59 19.19 -31.59
C LEU A 245 -54.33 18.56 -32.76
N LEU A 246 -53.99 19.04 -33.95
CA LEU A 246 -54.38 18.47 -35.21
C LEU A 246 -53.20 17.70 -35.78
N THR A 247 -53.34 16.39 -35.97
CA THR A 247 -52.33 15.59 -36.65
C THR A 247 -52.69 15.50 -38.12
N VAL A 248 -51.88 16.10 -38.99
CA VAL A 248 -52.08 16.05 -40.45
C VAL A 248 -51.23 14.94 -41.04
N GLY A 249 -51.84 14.05 -41.82
CA GLY A 249 -51.15 12.99 -42.51
C GLY A 249 -50.25 13.52 -43.63
N THR A 250 -49.35 12.67 -44.12
CA THR A 250 -48.36 13.06 -45.13
C THR A 250 -49.02 13.49 -46.43
N GLU A 251 -50.03 12.76 -46.89
CA GLU A 251 -50.73 13.08 -48.14
C GLU A 251 -51.69 14.26 -47.95
N ALA A 252 -52.32 14.40 -46.77
CA ALA A 252 -53.11 15.59 -46.45
C ALA A 252 -52.28 16.87 -46.53
N GLY A 253 -51.06 16.86 -45.96
CA GLY A 253 -50.15 17.99 -46.05
C GLY A 253 -49.76 18.32 -47.49
N ALA A 254 -49.50 17.30 -48.31
CA ALA A 254 -49.17 17.48 -49.72
C ALA A 254 -50.32 18.08 -50.54
N LEU A 255 -51.56 17.63 -50.31
CA LEU A 255 -52.75 18.12 -51.02
C LEU A 255 -53.08 19.59 -50.73
N VAL A 256 -52.81 20.04 -49.50
CA VAL A 256 -53.11 21.42 -49.07
C VAL A 256 -51.90 22.35 -49.14
N GLY A 257 -50.76 21.88 -49.66
CA GLY A 257 -49.54 22.68 -49.79
C GLY A 257 -48.86 23.03 -48.46
N ALA A 258 -49.09 22.25 -47.40
CA ALA A 258 -48.54 22.52 -46.08
C ALA A 258 -47.00 22.34 -46.05
N ALA A 259 -46.28 23.32 -45.48
CA ALA A 259 -44.82 23.24 -45.31
C ALA A 259 -44.39 22.13 -44.33
N ARG A 260 -45.29 21.67 -43.47
CA ARG A 260 -45.07 20.56 -42.53
C ARG A 260 -46.31 19.66 -42.40
N HIS A 261 -46.06 18.38 -42.18
CA HIS A 261 -47.04 17.36 -41.80
C HIS A 261 -46.76 16.90 -40.35
N GLY A 262 -47.73 16.24 -39.71
CA GLY A 262 -47.66 15.85 -38.30
C GLY A 262 -48.49 16.74 -37.38
N ASP A 263 -48.14 16.77 -36.10
CA ASP A 263 -48.88 17.52 -35.08
C ASP A 263 -48.71 19.03 -35.26
N MET A 264 -49.82 19.75 -35.39
CA MET A 264 -49.91 21.20 -35.48
C MET A 264 -51.04 21.75 -34.61
N SER A 265 -50.95 23.03 -34.23
CA SER A 265 -52.01 23.69 -33.46
C SER A 265 -53.18 24.08 -34.37
N LEU A 266 -54.35 24.34 -33.77
CA LEU A 266 -55.54 24.80 -34.51
C LEU A 266 -55.29 26.15 -35.22
N ASP A 267 -54.57 27.08 -34.60
CA ASP A 267 -54.23 28.37 -35.20
C ASP A 267 -53.33 28.19 -36.43
N GLU A 268 -52.39 27.24 -36.37
CA GLU A 268 -51.56 26.92 -37.51
C GLU A 268 -52.36 26.26 -38.64
N PHE A 269 -53.25 25.32 -38.33
CA PHE A 269 -54.08 24.70 -39.35
C PHE A 269 -55.00 25.70 -40.04
N THR A 270 -55.68 26.55 -39.27
CA THR A 270 -56.57 27.58 -39.81
C THR A 270 -55.83 28.64 -40.61
N SER A 271 -54.52 28.85 -40.37
CA SER A 271 -53.71 29.73 -41.21
C SER A 271 -53.61 29.25 -42.67
N MET A 272 -53.74 27.95 -42.93
CA MET A 272 -53.72 27.36 -44.27
C MET A 272 -55.08 27.43 -44.99
N ILE A 273 -56.13 27.89 -44.30
CA ILE A 273 -57.50 27.98 -44.84
C ILE A 273 -57.72 29.39 -45.41
N ALA A 274 -58.48 29.49 -46.50
CA ALA A 274 -58.85 30.78 -47.09
C ALA A 274 -59.55 31.68 -46.06
N ASP A 275 -59.25 32.99 -46.07
CA ASP A 275 -59.70 33.94 -45.04
C ASP A 275 -61.22 33.91 -44.81
N ASP A 276 -61.98 33.74 -45.88
CA ASP A 276 -63.45 33.69 -45.87
C ASP A 276 -64.01 32.48 -45.10
N ASP A 277 -63.27 31.36 -45.06
CA ASP A 277 -63.68 30.11 -44.42
C ASP A 277 -63.05 29.90 -43.04
N ARG A 278 -62.01 30.66 -42.65
CA ARG A 278 -61.27 30.50 -41.38
C ARG A 278 -62.17 30.51 -40.15
N ARG A 279 -63.07 31.49 -40.04
CA ARG A 279 -63.99 31.62 -38.89
C ARG A 279 -64.94 30.43 -38.81
N ARG A 280 -65.49 30.00 -39.94
CA ARG A 280 -66.42 28.86 -40.01
C ARG A 280 -65.75 27.57 -39.59
N VAL A 281 -64.52 27.33 -40.03
CA VAL A 281 -63.76 26.12 -39.68
C VAL A 281 -63.39 26.13 -38.20
N ARG A 282 -62.92 27.27 -37.67
CA ARG A 282 -62.62 27.42 -36.25
C ARG A 282 -63.84 27.16 -35.36
N ASP A 283 -64.97 27.79 -35.68
CA ASP A 283 -66.23 27.60 -34.95
C ASP A 283 -66.68 26.14 -34.96
N ALA A 284 -66.44 25.41 -36.05
CA ALA A 284 -66.84 24.02 -36.16
C ALA A 284 -65.95 23.05 -35.35
N PHE A 285 -64.69 23.42 -35.07
CA PHE A 285 -63.82 22.68 -34.15
C PHE A 285 -64.11 23.00 -32.68
N GLU A 286 -64.46 24.25 -32.38
CA GLU A 286 -64.76 24.71 -31.03
C GLU A 286 -66.19 24.30 -30.59
N ASN A 287 -67.17 24.28 -31.51
CA ASN A 287 -68.57 23.93 -31.29
C ASN A 287 -69.07 22.92 -32.34
N PRO A 288 -68.80 21.61 -32.18
CA PRO A 288 -69.12 20.60 -33.17
C PRO A 288 -70.64 20.35 -33.25
N SER A 289 -71.31 21.03 -34.18
CA SER A 289 -72.75 20.84 -34.46
C SER A 289 -73.04 20.15 -35.80
N SER A 290 -72.05 20.00 -36.67
CA SER A 290 -72.19 19.45 -38.02
C SER A 290 -71.23 18.28 -38.27
N SER A 291 -71.64 17.32 -39.10
CA SER A 291 -70.86 16.12 -39.44
C SER A 291 -69.90 16.32 -40.61
N GLN A 292 -70.03 17.40 -41.38
CA GLN A 292 -69.20 17.67 -42.55
C GLN A 292 -69.02 19.18 -42.72
N ILE A 293 -67.77 19.60 -42.92
CA ILE A 293 -67.39 20.99 -43.17
C ILE A 293 -66.60 21.00 -44.48
N SER A 294 -66.95 21.92 -45.39
CA SER A 294 -66.20 22.19 -46.60
C SER A 294 -65.52 23.53 -46.46
N ALA A 295 -64.22 23.58 -46.77
CA ALA A 295 -63.42 24.80 -46.72
C ALA A 295 -62.44 24.81 -47.89
N ALA A 296 -62.15 26.00 -48.42
CA ALA A 296 -61.07 26.20 -49.37
C ALA A 296 -59.73 26.37 -48.64
N PHE A 297 -58.70 25.68 -49.11
CA PHE A 297 -57.33 25.88 -48.64
C PHE A 297 -56.63 26.94 -49.49
N GLN A 298 -55.69 27.65 -48.89
CA GLN A 298 -54.81 28.57 -49.59
C GLN A 298 -53.85 27.75 -50.44
N GLY A 299 -54.12 27.67 -51.74
CA GLY A 299 -53.22 27.11 -52.76
C GLY A 299 -52.43 28.21 -53.46
#